data_AF-A0A7C7S2L1-F1
#
_entry.id   AF-A0A7C7S2L1-F1
#
_cell.length_a   1.000
_cell.length_b   1.000
_cell.length_c   1.000
_cell.angle_alpha   90.00
_cell.angle_beta   90.00
_cell.angle_gamma   90.00
#
_symmetry.space_group_name_H-M   'P 1'
#
loop_
_entity.id
_entity.type
_entity.pdbx_description
1 polymer ?
#
loop_
_entity_poly.entity_id
_entity_poly.type
_entity_poly.pdbx_seq_one_letter_code
_entity_poly.pdbx_strand_id
1 'polypeptide(L)' 'MHKLFVYTCGISRGNPGAAAIGIALLDEQGHLVEEVGELIGR' A
#
# COMPACT_ATOMS: atom_id res chain seq x y z
N MET A 1 6.81 -22.82 5.23
CA MET A 1 7.31 -21.76 4.33
C MET A 1 7.01 -20.45 5.02
N HIS A 2 7.79 -19.39 4.81
CA HIS A 2 7.40 -18.05 5.25
C HIS A 2 7.02 -17.26 4.00
N LYS A 3 5.72 -16.99 3.82
CA LYS A 3 5.18 -16.23 2.68
C LYS A 3 4.54 -14.94 3.20
N LEU A 4 4.77 -13.85 2.48
CA LEU A 4 4.06 -12.59 2.68
C LEU A 4 3.15 -12.33 1.49
N PHE A 5 1.94 -11.85 1.76
CA PHE A 5 1.02 -11.33 0.76
C PHE A 5 1.08 -9.81 0.78
N VAL A 6 1.37 -9.20 -0.37
CA VAL A 6 1.51 -7.74 -0.50
C VAL A 6 0.37 -7.19 -1.34
N TYR A 7 -0.47 -6.36 -0.73
CA TYR A 7 -1.53 -5.62 -1.39
C TYR A 7 -1.06 -4.19 -1.61
N THR A 8 -1.22 -3.67 -2.81
CA THR A 8 -0.79 -2.31 -3.16
C THR A 8 -1.93 -1.56 -3.85
N CYS A 9 -2.06 -0.27 -3.56
CA CYS A 9 -3.02 0.61 -4.20
C CYS A 9 -2.40 2.01 -4.36
N GLY A 10 -2.75 2.68 -5.46
CA GLY A 10 -2.38 4.07 -5.71
C GLY A 10 -3.60 4.88 -6.09
N ILE A 11 -3.65 6.14 -5.65
CA ILE A 11 -4.71 7.08 -6.01
C ILE A 11 -4.11 8.42 -6.44
N SER A 12 -4.69 9.03 -7.48
CA SER A 12 -4.39 10.39 -7.91
C SER A 12 -5.67 11.19 -8.05
N ARG A 13 -5.65 12.46 -7.62
CA ARG A 13 -6.75 13.41 -7.80
C ARG A 13 -6.66 14.25 -9.08
N GLY A 14 -5.64 14.05 -9.93
CA GLY A 14 -5.45 14.85 -11.14
C GLY A 14 -4.24 14.45 -12.00
N ASN A 15 -3.89 15.32 -12.95
CA ASN A 15 -2.73 15.17 -13.86
C ASN A 15 -2.01 16.52 -14.12
N PRO A 16 -1.04 16.95 -13.29
CA PRO A 16 -0.71 16.37 -11.98
C PRO A 16 -1.75 16.75 -10.92
N GLY A 17 -1.71 16.09 -9.78
CA GLY A 17 -2.52 16.43 -8.62
C GLY A 17 -2.05 15.64 -7.40
N ALA A 18 -2.64 15.94 -6.24
CA ALA A 18 -2.34 15.24 -5.01
C ALA A 18 -2.51 13.72 -5.20
N ALA A 19 -1.48 12.96 -4.84
CA ALA A 19 -1.43 11.52 -5.03
C ALA A 19 -0.85 10.82 -3.80
N ALA A 20 -1.32 9.59 -3.57
CA ALA A 20 -0.90 8.76 -2.45
C ALA A 20 -0.80 7.29 -2.87
N ILE A 21 -0.04 6.52 -2.10
CA ILE A 21 0.04 5.06 -2.18
C ILE A 21 -0.36 4.45 -0.83
N GLY A 22 -0.81 3.20 -0.89
CA GLY A 22 -1.06 2.35 0.26
C GLY A 22 -0.56 0.93 -0.01
N ILE A 23 0.13 0.35 0.96
CA ILE A 23 0.64 -1.02 0.92
C ILE A 23 0.22 -1.73 2.22
N ALA A 24 -0.24 -2.97 2.13
CA ALA A 24 -0.50 -3.85 3.27
C ALA A 24 0.21 -5.19 3.08
N LEU A 25 0.97 -5.60 4.09
CA LEU A 25 1.68 -6.87 4.15
C LEU A 25 0.96 -7.80 5.10
N LEU A 26 0.56 -8.97 4.63
CA LEU A 26 -0.06 -10.01 5.44
C LEU A 26 0.83 -11.24 5.52
N ASP A 27 0.83 -11.92 6.66
CA ASP A 27 1.41 -13.26 6.79
C ASP A 27 0.53 -14.30 6.08
N GLU A 28 0.97 -15.56 6.12
CA GLU A 28 0.25 -16.63 5.45
C GLU A 28 -1.09 -17.01 6.11
N GLN A 29 -1.31 -16.59 7.36
CA GLN A 29 -2.57 -16.72 8.10
C GLN A 29 -3.51 -15.53 7.87
N GLY A 30 -3.05 -14.51 7.14
CA GLY A 30 -3.81 -13.30 6.85
C GLY A 30 -3.72 -12.22 7.93
N HIS A 31 -2.80 -12.34 8.89
CA HIS A 31 -2.57 -11.27 9.85
C HIS A 31 -1.77 -10.14 9.23
N LEU A 32 -2.14 -8.90 9.56
CA LEU A 32 -1.38 -7.72 9.15
C LEU A 32 -0.02 -7.73 9.84
N VAL A 33 1.05 -7.76 9.04
CA VAL A 33 2.44 -7.61 9.49
C VAL A 33 2.82 -6.14 9.50
N GLU A 34 2.46 -5.41 8.43
CA GLU A 34 2.81 -4.00 8.28
C GLU A 34 1.87 -3.32 7.28
N GLU A 35 1.66 -2.01 7.46
CA GLU A 35 1.00 -1.14 6.50
C GLU A 35 1.81 0.14 6.28
N VAL A 36 1.84 0.61 5.02
CA VAL A 36 2.50 1.86 4.63
C VAL A 36 1.51 2.71 3.85
N GLY A 37 1.35 3.97 4.25
CA GLY A 37 0.58 4.97 3.53
C GLY A 37 1.39 6.24 3.36
N GLU A 38 1.60 6.68 2.12
CA GLU A 38 2.45 7.84 1.83
C GLU A 38 1.84 8.76 0.77
N LEU A 39 1.92 10.07 1.01
CA LEU A 39 1.64 11.10 0.01
C LEU A 39 2.87 11.26 -0.88
N ILE A 40 2.73 10.92 -2.17
CA ILE A 40 3.85 10.90 -3.14
C ILE A 40 3.71 11.96 -4.24
N GLY A 41 2.54 12.60 -4.37
CA GLY A 41 2.29 13.66 -5.35
C GLY A 41 1.64 14.87 -4.71
N ARG A 42 2.09 16.07 -5.12
CA ARG A 42 1.55 17.37 -4.76
C ARG A 42 1.58 18.29 -5.96
#